data_AF-A0A228JP38-F1
#
_entry.id   AF-A0A228JP38-F1
#
_cell.length_a   1.000
_cell.length_b   1.000
_cell.length_c   1.000
_cell.angle_alpha   90.00
_cell.angle_beta   90.00
_cell.angle_gamma   90.00
#
_symmetry.space_group_name_H-M   'P 1'
#
loop_
_entity.id
_entity.type
_entity.pdbx_description
1 polymer ?
#
loop_
_entity_poly.entity_id
_entity_poly.type
_entity_poly.pdbx_seq_one_letter_code
_entity_poly.pdbx_strand_id
1 'polypeptide(L)'
;MSTPSNVSPPIVAERSAVLDEAHLGDIRGALGTIARHDTGARGTWWARLRTLLAIIGPGLIVMVGDNDAGAFGTYTQAGQNYGTTLLWTLLLLVPVLYVNQEMVLRLGAVTGVGHARLIFERFGKFWGAFSVIDLFLLNALTIVTEFIGITFVLDFFGLPKVAGVCVAAALTMAAVSTGDFRRFERFAIGLCLLSLLLVPVLVAIHPPVGQITRDFFIPNWPAHSKLSDVMLLVIGIVGTTVAPWQLFFQQSYVIDKRITPRFMKYEKADLWIGIAFVLVGAVAMIAFSAQLFSGHPEFGNFTDAGGIIAGLEKYSGRTSATLFAVALLDACIIGAAAVSLSTAYAIGDVFKIRHSLHRNVSDAKGFYLVYFGIVAAAAALVLIPGSPLGLLTEAVQTLAGVLLPSATVFLLLLCNDKQVLGPWINSTKLNVFTGAVIWVLVMLSIILTASVMYPDISGEAILDVLVGGSVLAIVGYLATVLIRRNKRVVEPGVDRTQRDTWRMPPLETLEPQKMTMTTRVWMAVLRGYLVIAVGLVIVKVVQMTLLK
;
A
#
# COMPACT_ATOMS: atom_id res chain seq x y z
N MET A 1 -64.24 13.30 -22.86
CA MET A 1 -63.99 12.41 -21.71
C MET A 1 -62.62 11.79 -21.89
N SER A 2 -61.73 12.08 -20.97
CA SER A 2 -60.28 11.84 -20.99
C SER A 2 -59.94 10.38 -20.69
N THR A 3 -59.10 9.80 -21.54
CA THR A 3 -58.34 8.57 -21.26
C THR A 3 -57.33 8.80 -20.13
N PRO A 4 -57.22 7.91 -19.13
CA PRO A 4 -56.17 8.00 -18.13
C PRO A 4 -54.89 7.37 -18.69
N SER A 5 -54.01 8.18 -19.27
CA SER A 5 -52.63 7.80 -19.58
C SER A 5 -51.71 8.22 -18.43
N ASN A 6 -51.78 7.49 -17.31
CA ASN A 6 -50.74 7.54 -16.27
C ASN A 6 -50.00 6.20 -16.25
N VAL A 7 -49.27 5.93 -17.34
CA VAL A 7 -48.13 5.03 -17.26
C VAL A 7 -46.96 5.92 -16.88
N SER A 8 -46.55 5.87 -15.61
CA SER A 8 -45.27 6.46 -15.20
C SER A 8 -44.20 5.96 -16.16
N PRO A 9 -43.30 6.83 -16.66
CA PRO A 9 -42.19 6.35 -17.49
C PRO A 9 -41.46 5.27 -16.68
N PRO A 10 -41.04 4.15 -17.31
CA PRO A 10 -40.18 3.21 -16.63
C PRO A 10 -39.00 4.02 -16.10
N ILE A 11 -38.76 3.96 -14.79
CA ILE A 11 -37.53 4.50 -14.20
C ILE A 11 -36.42 3.79 -14.97
N VAL A 12 -35.80 4.50 -15.90
CA VAL A 12 -34.59 4.04 -16.56
C VAL A 12 -33.63 3.91 -15.39
N ALA A 13 -33.40 2.68 -14.94
CA ALA A 13 -32.38 2.40 -13.97
C ALA A 13 -31.09 2.94 -14.59
N GLU A 14 -30.62 4.10 -14.13
CA GLU A 14 -29.34 4.65 -14.53
C GLU A 14 -28.33 3.52 -14.32
N ARG A 15 -27.89 2.89 -15.41
CA ARG A 15 -26.90 1.82 -15.35
C ARG A 15 -25.68 2.46 -14.69
N SER A 16 -25.39 2.03 -13.47
CA SER A 16 -24.21 2.46 -12.74
C SER A 16 -23.00 1.72 -13.30
N ALA A 17 -21.80 2.29 -13.18
CA ALA A 17 -20.55 1.61 -13.54
C ALA A 17 -20.24 0.34 -12.74
N VAL A 18 -21.05 -0.02 -11.74
CA VAL A 18 -20.85 -1.22 -10.92
C VAL A 18 -21.10 -2.47 -11.76
N LEU A 19 -20.07 -3.31 -11.87
CA LEU A 19 -20.04 -4.46 -12.78
C LEU A 19 -20.52 -5.78 -12.17
N ASP A 20 -20.56 -5.89 -10.83
CA ASP A 20 -20.98 -7.11 -10.11
C ASP A 20 -22.14 -6.78 -9.14
N GLU A 21 -23.19 -7.60 -9.17
CA GLU A 21 -24.33 -7.53 -8.24
C GLU A 21 -23.89 -7.67 -6.78
N ALA A 22 -22.79 -8.38 -6.51
CA ALA A 22 -22.21 -8.50 -5.17
C ALA A 22 -21.80 -7.14 -4.57
N HIS A 23 -21.54 -6.13 -5.39
CA HIS A 23 -21.18 -4.78 -4.97
C HIS A 23 -22.41 -3.87 -4.75
N LEU A 24 -23.63 -4.40 -4.87
CA LEU A 24 -24.88 -3.69 -4.58
C LEU A 24 -25.51 -4.16 -3.27
N GLY A 25 -26.06 -3.22 -2.51
CA GLY A 25 -26.79 -3.51 -1.27
C GLY A 25 -26.32 -2.68 -0.08
N ASP A 26 -26.64 -3.17 1.11
CA ASP A 26 -26.28 -2.51 2.37
C ASP A 26 -24.77 -2.57 2.63
N ILE A 27 -24.25 -1.55 3.31
CA ILE A 27 -22.90 -1.58 3.86
C ILE A 27 -22.96 -2.46 5.10
N ARG A 28 -22.33 -3.62 5.05
CA ARG A 28 -22.24 -4.56 6.17
C ARG A 28 -20.82 -4.56 6.75
N GLY A 29 -20.48 -3.46 7.42
CA GLY A 29 -19.19 -3.36 8.09
C GLY A 29 -19.05 -4.28 9.31
N ALA A 30 -17.84 -4.40 9.85
CA ALA A 30 -17.52 -5.21 11.02
C ALA A 30 -18.28 -4.78 12.27
N LEU A 31 -18.34 -3.46 12.52
CA LEU A 31 -18.91 -2.87 13.74
C LEU A 31 -20.29 -2.22 13.50
N GLY A 32 -20.92 -2.44 12.34
CA GLY A 32 -22.24 -1.88 12.07
C GLY A 32 -22.83 -2.22 10.69
N THR A 33 -24.07 -1.79 10.46
CA THR A 33 -24.75 -1.90 9.17
C THR A 33 -25.35 -0.56 8.79
N ILE A 34 -25.22 -0.16 7.53
CA ILE A 34 -25.94 1.01 6.99
C ILE A 34 -26.77 0.53 5.79
N ALA A 35 -28.08 0.73 5.86
CA ALA A 35 -28.99 0.35 4.79
C ALA A 35 -28.71 1.17 3.52
N ARG A 36 -28.84 0.56 2.33
CA ARG A 36 -28.61 1.24 1.06
C ARG A 36 -29.43 2.54 0.93
N HIS A 37 -30.69 2.48 1.36
CA HIS A 37 -31.66 3.58 1.30
C HIS A 37 -31.52 4.59 2.45
N ASP A 38 -30.59 4.39 3.37
CA ASP A 38 -30.33 5.35 4.43
C ASP A 38 -29.59 6.56 3.86
N THR A 39 -30.33 7.62 3.59
CA THR A 39 -29.85 8.93 3.11
C THR A 39 -29.98 10.02 4.18
N GLY A 40 -30.38 9.66 5.41
CA GLY A 40 -30.68 10.61 6.47
C GLY A 40 -29.45 11.34 6.99
N ALA A 41 -29.55 12.65 7.19
CA ALA A 41 -28.48 13.45 7.76
C ALA A 41 -28.10 12.98 9.17
N ARG A 42 -26.78 12.91 9.45
CA ARG A 42 -26.27 12.52 10.78
C ARG A 42 -26.16 13.75 11.69
N GLY A 43 -27.29 14.08 12.33
CA GLY A 43 -27.44 15.26 13.19
C GLY A 43 -26.72 15.13 14.55
N THR A 44 -26.77 13.96 15.18
CA THR A 44 -26.19 13.74 16.51
C THR A 44 -24.77 13.16 16.43
N TRP A 45 -23.93 13.46 17.43
CA TRP A 45 -22.57 12.91 17.51
C TRP A 45 -22.57 11.37 17.55
N TRP A 46 -23.54 10.77 18.25
CA TRP A 46 -23.69 9.32 18.35
C TRP A 46 -24.08 8.67 17.02
N ALA A 47 -24.94 9.32 16.22
CA ALA A 47 -25.26 8.84 14.87
C ALA A 47 -24.04 8.93 13.95
N ARG A 48 -23.21 9.98 14.07
CA ARG A 48 -21.94 10.09 13.34
C ARG A 48 -20.95 9.01 13.75
N LEU A 49 -20.79 8.75 15.05
CA LEU A 49 -19.91 7.69 15.55
C LEU A 49 -20.36 6.31 15.09
N ARG A 50 -21.66 5.98 15.20
CA ARG A 50 -22.21 4.71 14.67
C ARG A 50 -21.97 4.55 13.16
N THR A 51 -22.10 5.64 12.42
CA THR A 51 -21.82 5.65 10.98
C THR A 51 -20.32 5.41 10.73
N LEU A 52 -19.44 6.08 11.47
CA LEU A 52 -17.99 5.85 11.40
C LEU A 52 -17.64 4.39 11.73
N LEU A 53 -18.19 3.82 12.80
CA LEU A 53 -17.94 2.42 13.18
C LEU A 53 -18.42 1.42 12.10
N ALA A 54 -19.51 1.73 11.40
CA ALA A 54 -19.94 0.88 10.27
C ALA A 54 -19.04 1.02 9.03
N ILE A 55 -18.33 2.14 8.89
CA ILE A 55 -17.51 2.49 7.73
C ILE A 55 -16.02 2.15 7.95
N ILE A 56 -15.53 2.18 9.19
CA ILE A 56 -14.14 1.90 9.55
C ILE A 56 -13.68 0.55 9.02
N GLY A 57 -12.51 0.48 8.37
CA GLY A 57 -12.02 -0.74 7.75
C GLY A 57 -11.06 -0.49 6.58
N PRO A 58 -11.53 0.09 5.45
CA PRO A 58 -10.71 0.21 4.24
C PRO A 58 -9.38 0.95 4.45
N GLY A 59 -9.41 2.12 5.08
CA GLY A 59 -8.24 2.90 5.45
C GLY A 59 -7.43 2.23 6.55
N LEU A 60 -8.08 1.79 7.64
CA LEU A 60 -7.40 1.14 8.76
C LEU A 60 -6.63 -0.13 8.34
N ILE A 61 -7.28 -1.06 7.64
CA ILE A 61 -6.72 -2.37 7.29
C ILE A 61 -5.59 -2.22 6.27
N VAL A 62 -5.72 -1.31 5.29
CA VAL A 62 -4.66 -1.04 4.30
C VAL A 62 -3.43 -0.44 4.96
N MET A 63 -3.61 0.48 5.92
CA MET A 63 -2.50 1.10 6.63
C MET A 63 -1.82 0.14 7.61
N VAL A 64 -2.58 -0.65 8.37
CA VAL A 64 -1.96 -1.64 9.26
C VAL A 64 -1.33 -2.79 8.49
N GLY A 65 -1.94 -3.22 7.37
CA GLY A 65 -1.35 -4.20 6.46
C GLY A 65 -0.04 -3.75 5.80
N ASP A 66 0.29 -2.46 5.87
CA ASP A 66 1.56 -1.89 5.42
C ASP A 66 2.69 -2.11 6.42
N ASN A 67 2.38 -2.32 7.71
CA ASN A 67 3.34 -2.77 8.72
C ASN A 67 3.54 -4.29 8.61
N ASP A 68 3.86 -4.76 7.40
CA ASP A 68 4.10 -6.17 7.09
C ASP A 68 5.50 -6.64 7.55
N ALA A 69 5.88 -7.88 7.24
CA ALA A 69 7.18 -8.41 7.64
C ALA A 69 8.36 -7.58 7.09
N GLY A 70 8.20 -7.01 5.89
CA GLY A 70 9.17 -6.10 5.29
C GLY A 70 9.36 -4.85 6.13
N ALA A 71 8.26 -4.19 6.51
CA ALA A 71 8.26 -3.01 7.35
C ALA A 71 8.85 -3.28 8.74
N PHE A 72 8.55 -4.44 9.36
CA PHE A 72 9.19 -4.86 10.61
C PHE A 72 10.71 -4.92 10.47
N GLY A 73 11.22 -5.52 9.40
CA GLY A 73 12.65 -5.56 9.11
C GLY A 73 13.24 -4.15 8.95
N THR A 74 12.64 -3.33 8.10
CA THR A 74 13.16 -1.98 7.78
C THR A 74 13.14 -1.04 8.98
N TYR A 75 12.06 -0.99 9.76
CA TYR A 75 11.97 -0.09 10.92
C TYR A 75 12.87 -0.54 12.07
N THR A 76 12.96 -1.85 12.33
CA THR A 76 13.87 -2.34 13.39
C THR A 76 15.33 -2.22 12.98
N GLN A 77 15.66 -2.40 11.68
CA GLN A 77 16.98 -2.08 11.13
C GLN A 77 17.34 -0.61 11.33
N ALA A 78 16.41 0.31 11.05
CA ALA A 78 16.63 1.74 11.25
C ALA A 78 16.96 2.06 12.71
N GLY A 79 16.21 1.49 13.65
CA GLY A 79 16.49 1.64 15.07
C GLY A 79 17.82 1.02 15.50
N GLN A 80 18.09 -0.24 15.14
CA GLN A 80 19.28 -0.96 15.56
C GLN A 80 20.58 -0.40 14.97
N ASN A 81 20.57 0.04 13.70
CA ASN A 81 21.78 0.51 13.03
C ASN A 81 22.04 2.00 13.20
N TYR A 82 20.99 2.80 13.29
CA TYR A 82 21.10 4.25 13.20
C TYR A 82 20.38 5.00 14.34
N GLY A 83 19.86 4.27 15.32
CA GLY A 83 19.11 4.85 16.43
C GLY A 83 17.80 5.50 15.96
N THR A 84 17.39 6.56 16.67
CA THR A 84 16.15 7.31 16.38
C THR A 84 16.30 8.36 15.28
N THR A 85 17.49 8.53 14.72
CA THR A 85 17.82 9.63 13.81
C THR A 85 17.00 9.66 12.52
N LEU A 86 16.45 8.53 12.10
CA LEU A 86 15.63 8.42 10.88
C LEU A 86 14.12 8.60 11.13
N LEU A 87 13.68 8.90 12.36
CA LEU A 87 12.26 9.07 12.68
C LEU A 87 11.57 10.17 11.87
N TRP A 88 12.27 11.26 11.54
CA TRP A 88 11.73 12.36 10.72
C TRP A 88 11.23 11.91 9.34
N THR A 89 11.77 10.79 8.81
CA THR A 89 11.32 10.24 7.53
C THR A 89 9.86 9.80 7.60
N LEU A 90 9.41 9.26 8.75
CA LEU A 90 8.02 8.88 8.97
C LEU A 90 7.08 10.10 8.96
N LEU A 91 7.50 11.21 9.56
CA LEU A 91 6.73 12.45 9.55
C LEU A 91 6.54 12.99 8.12
N LEU A 92 7.56 12.90 7.27
CA LEU A 92 7.46 13.28 5.86
C LEU A 92 6.54 12.38 5.06
N LEU A 93 6.42 11.11 5.45
CA LEU A 93 5.56 10.14 4.78
C LEU A 93 4.08 10.34 5.10
N VAL A 94 3.71 10.93 6.24
CA VAL A 94 2.30 11.21 6.61
C VAL A 94 1.50 11.93 5.50
N PRO A 95 1.94 13.09 4.96
CA PRO A 95 1.20 13.74 3.88
C PRO A 95 1.22 12.95 2.58
N VAL A 96 2.29 12.20 2.30
CA VAL A 96 2.42 11.35 1.10
C VAL A 96 1.39 10.22 1.15
N LEU A 97 1.35 9.49 2.27
CA LEU A 97 0.37 8.48 2.60
C LEU A 97 -1.05 9.01 2.45
N TYR A 98 -1.37 10.09 3.16
CA TYR A 98 -2.73 10.61 3.15
C TYR A 98 -3.21 10.98 1.75
N VAL A 99 -2.38 11.66 0.95
CA VAL A 99 -2.79 12.08 -0.40
C VAL A 99 -2.92 10.88 -1.34
N ASN A 100 -1.97 9.93 -1.33
CA ASN A 100 -2.03 8.75 -2.18
C ASN A 100 -3.26 7.89 -1.85
N GLN A 101 -3.48 7.60 -0.58
CA GLN A 101 -4.58 6.74 -0.15
C GLN A 101 -5.94 7.45 -0.31
N GLU A 102 -6.04 8.76 -0.08
CA GLU A 102 -7.27 9.51 -0.37
C GLU A 102 -7.67 9.44 -1.84
N MET A 103 -6.70 9.52 -2.74
CA MET A 103 -6.94 9.39 -4.17
C MET A 103 -7.51 8.01 -4.51
N VAL A 104 -7.01 6.95 -3.88
CA VAL A 104 -7.50 5.57 -4.07
C VAL A 104 -8.90 5.40 -3.51
N LEU A 105 -9.16 5.84 -2.27
CA LEU A 105 -10.49 5.81 -1.65
C LEU A 105 -11.52 6.53 -2.53
N ARG A 106 -11.15 7.71 -3.02
CA ARG A 106 -11.96 8.51 -3.94
C ARG A 106 -12.22 7.77 -5.24
N LEU A 107 -11.19 7.19 -5.85
CA LEU A 107 -11.33 6.45 -7.10
C LEU A 107 -12.26 5.24 -6.93
N GLY A 108 -12.12 4.46 -5.86
CA GLY A 108 -12.99 3.31 -5.57
C GLY A 108 -14.44 3.70 -5.31
N ALA A 109 -14.68 4.65 -4.40
CA ALA A 109 -16.04 5.06 -4.01
C ALA A 109 -16.83 5.66 -5.18
N VAL A 110 -16.12 6.35 -6.07
CA VAL A 110 -16.70 7.05 -7.20
C VAL A 110 -16.96 6.11 -8.39
N THR A 111 -15.96 5.31 -8.75
CA THR A 111 -16.02 4.48 -9.96
C THR A 111 -16.79 3.18 -9.76
N GLY A 112 -16.68 2.54 -8.58
CA GLY A 112 -17.26 1.21 -8.37
C GLY A 112 -16.59 0.11 -9.21
N VAL A 113 -15.42 0.38 -9.77
CA VAL A 113 -14.66 -0.53 -10.67
C VAL A 113 -13.23 -0.63 -10.14
N GLY A 114 -12.64 -1.83 -10.17
CA GLY A 114 -11.31 -2.06 -9.65
C GLY A 114 -10.20 -1.39 -10.47
N HIS A 115 -9.03 -1.22 -9.85
CA HIS A 115 -7.94 -0.39 -10.37
C HIS A 115 -7.39 -0.93 -11.69
N ALA A 116 -7.12 -2.25 -11.76
CA ALA A 116 -6.59 -2.90 -12.94
C ALA A 116 -7.53 -2.71 -14.14
N ARG A 117 -8.83 -2.90 -13.92
CA ARG A 117 -9.85 -2.74 -14.97
C ARG A 117 -9.86 -1.33 -15.56
N LEU A 118 -9.78 -0.30 -14.71
CA LEU A 118 -9.69 1.09 -15.15
C LEU A 118 -8.44 1.32 -16.00
N ILE A 119 -7.29 0.78 -15.63
CA ILE A 119 -6.06 0.96 -16.41
C ILE A 119 -6.23 0.34 -17.81
N PHE A 120 -6.77 -0.87 -17.90
CA PHE A 120 -7.00 -1.57 -19.17
C PHE A 120 -7.93 -0.79 -20.10
N GLU A 121 -9.03 -0.27 -19.58
CA GLU A 121 -10.04 0.42 -20.40
C GLU A 121 -9.62 1.86 -20.76
N ARG A 122 -8.90 2.56 -19.87
CA ARG A 122 -8.49 3.95 -20.12
C ARG A 122 -7.20 4.06 -20.92
N PHE A 123 -6.20 3.22 -20.64
CA PHE A 123 -4.86 3.31 -21.26
C PHE A 123 -4.57 2.18 -22.27
N GLY A 124 -5.44 1.18 -22.36
CA GLY A 124 -5.32 0.07 -23.30
C GLY A 124 -4.58 -1.15 -22.75
N LYS A 125 -4.63 -2.25 -23.52
CA LYS A 125 -4.19 -3.59 -23.11
C LYS A 125 -2.74 -3.67 -22.68
N PHE A 126 -1.84 -2.92 -23.34
CA PHE A 126 -0.41 -2.96 -23.04
C PHE A 126 -0.10 -2.44 -21.63
N TRP A 127 -0.59 -1.24 -21.30
CA TRP A 127 -0.37 -0.62 -19.98
C TRP A 127 -1.12 -1.34 -18.87
N GLY A 128 -2.31 -1.86 -19.18
CA GLY A 128 -3.03 -2.74 -18.27
C GLY A 128 -2.22 -4.00 -17.93
N ALA A 129 -1.75 -4.73 -18.95
CA ALA A 129 -0.97 -5.95 -18.76
C ALA A 129 0.32 -5.67 -18.00
N PHE A 130 1.01 -4.58 -18.35
CA PHE A 130 2.19 -4.11 -17.64
C PHE A 130 1.92 -3.95 -16.15
N SER A 131 0.88 -3.19 -15.78
CA SER A 131 0.56 -2.90 -14.39
C SER A 131 0.17 -4.14 -13.58
N VAL A 132 -0.52 -5.11 -14.19
CA VAL A 132 -0.94 -6.35 -13.49
C VAL A 132 0.19 -7.36 -13.37
N ILE A 133 1.07 -7.47 -14.37
CA ILE A 133 2.28 -8.29 -14.27
C ILE A 133 3.20 -7.73 -13.19
N ASP A 134 3.37 -6.41 -13.17
CA ASP A 134 4.18 -5.69 -12.19
C ASP A 134 3.70 -5.98 -10.76
N LEU A 135 2.40 -5.78 -10.52
CA LEU A 135 1.75 -6.11 -9.26
C LEU A 135 1.90 -7.59 -8.89
N PHE A 136 1.66 -8.50 -9.83
CA PHE A 136 1.72 -9.95 -9.58
C PHE A 136 3.12 -10.37 -9.12
N LEU A 137 4.17 -9.91 -9.80
CA LEU A 137 5.56 -10.23 -9.47
C LEU A 137 5.94 -9.68 -8.10
N LEU A 138 5.65 -8.40 -7.85
CA LEU A 138 5.96 -7.78 -6.57
C LEU A 138 5.24 -8.48 -5.42
N ASN A 139 3.94 -8.71 -5.57
CA ASN A 139 3.13 -9.35 -4.54
C ASN A 139 3.55 -10.79 -4.26
N ALA A 140 3.92 -11.56 -5.28
CA ALA A 140 4.42 -12.91 -5.09
C ALA A 140 5.67 -12.92 -4.20
N LEU A 141 6.56 -11.95 -4.40
CA LEU A 141 7.76 -11.77 -3.61
C LEU A 141 7.46 -11.23 -2.20
N THR A 142 6.56 -10.25 -2.06
CA THR A 142 6.13 -9.76 -0.73
C THR A 142 5.49 -10.87 0.10
N ILE A 143 4.67 -11.75 -0.48
CA ILE A 143 4.10 -12.87 0.29
C ILE A 143 5.20 -13.83 0.78
N VAL A 144 6.29 -14.00 0.02
CA VAL A 144 7.47 -14.75 0.47
C VAL A 144 8.08 -14.09 1.71
N THR A 145 8.21 -12.76 1.75
CA THR A 145 8.73 -12.06 2.94
C THR A 145 7.83 -12.24 4.16
N GLU A 146 6.50 -12.28 3.97
CA GLU A 146 5.58 -12.60 5.06
C GLU A 146 5.82 -14.00 5.63
N PHE A 147 6.00 -15.01 4.77
CA PHE A 147 6.29 -16.37 5.23
C PHE A 147 7.68 -16.49 5.86
N ILE A 148 8.66 -15.70 5.42
CA ILE A 148 9.97 -15.60 6.09
C ILE A 148 9.79 -15.09 7.53
N GLY A 149 9.02 -14.01 7.72
CA GLY A 149 8.70 -13.49 9.05
C GLY A 149 8.06 -14.54 9.96
N ILE A 150 7.14 -15.34 9.43
CA ILE A 150 6.53 -16.47 10.15
C ILE A 150 7.59 -17.49 10.60
N THR A 151 8.60 -17.79 9.79
CA THR A 151 9.66 -18.74 10.19
C THR A 151 10.47 -18.25 11.39
N PHE A 152 10.73 -16.94 11.50
CA PHE A 152 11.42 -16.36 12.66
C PHE A 152 10.62 -16.53 13.95
N VAL A 153 9.29 -16.35 13.87
CA VAL A 153 8.39 -16.57 15.00
C VAL A 153 8.36 -18.04 15.40
N LEU A 154 8.29 -18.96 14.43
CA LEU A 154 8.29 -20.40 14.68
C LEU A 154 9.61 -20.86 15.33
N ASP A 155 10.75 -20.33 14.88
CA ASP A 155 12.06 -20.60 15.47
C ASP A 155 12.14 -20.16 16.93
N PHE A 156 11.63 -18.97 17.24
CA PHE A 156 11.59 -18.46 18.62
C PHE A 156 10.74 -19.35 19.55
N PHE A 157 9.59 -19.84 19.08
CA PHE A 157 8.74 -20.74 19.87
C PHE A 157 9.23 -22.19 19.86
N GLY A 158 10.28 -22.53 19.09
CA GLY A 158 10.76 -23.90 18.92
C GLY A 158 9.76 -24.81 18.21
N LEU A 159 8.92 -24.25 17.34
CA LEU A 159 7.89 -24.97 16.60
C LEU A 159 8.43 -25.50 15.25
N PRO A 160 7.97 -26.67 14.78
CA PRO A 160 8.42 -27.23 13.52
C PRO A 160 8.02 -26.35 12.33
N LYS A 161 9.02 -25.83 11.59
CA LYS A 161 8.86 -24.89 10.47
C LYS A 161 7.82 -25.33 9.44
N VAL A 162 7.93 -26.57 8.96
CA VAL A 162 7.03 -27.10 7.91
C VAL A 162 5.58 -27.06 8.38
N ALA A 163 5.29 -27.60 9.56
CA ALA A 163 3.94 -27.60 10.09
C ALA A 163 3.42 -26.18 10.36
N GLY A 164 4.24 -25.32 10.96
CA GLY A 164 3.87 -23.93 11.26
C GLY A 164 3.56 -23.11 10.01
N VAL A 165 4.39 -23.21 8.96
CA VAL A 165 4.16 -22.52 7.68
C VAL A 165 2.90 -23.04 6.99
N CYS A 166 2.67 -24.36 6.97
CA CYS A 166 1.45 -24.94 6.42
C CYS A 166 0.20 -24.49 7.19
N VAL A 167 0.27 -24.43 8.52
CA VAL A 167 -0.82 -23.93 9.37
C VAL A 167 -1.07 -22.46 9.11
N ALA A 168 -0.02 -21.63 9.05
CA ALA A 168 -0.16 -20.20 8.75
C ALA A 168 -0.79 -19.98 7.37
N ALA A 169 -0.34 -20.71 6.34
CA ALA A 169 -0.93 -20.67 5.01
C ALA A 169 -2.41 -21.07 5.06
N ALA A 170 -2.75 -22.16 5.73
CA ALA A 170 -4.14 -22.62 5.87
C ALA A 170 -5.02 -21.61 6.63
N LEU A 171 -4.49 -20.98 7.69
CA LEU A 171 -5.19 -19.95 8.46
C LEU A 171 -5.47 -18.70 7.62
N THR A 172 -4.45 -18.19 6.93
CA THR A 172 -4.59 -17.05 6.00
C THR A 172 -5.63 -17.37 4.93
N MET A 173 -5.55 -18.57 4.33
CA MET A 173 -6.49 -19.00 3.31
C MET A 173 -7.92 -19.11 3.84
N ALA A 174 -8.11 -19.71 5.02
CA ALA A 174 -9.42 -19.90 5.64
C ALA A 174 -10.06 -18.57 6.03
N ALA A 175 -9.28 -17.61 6.54
CA ALA A 175 -9.77 -16.31 6.99
C ALA A 175 -10.43 -15.50 5.85
N VAL A 176 -9.86 -15.58 4.64
CA VAL A 176 -10.37 -14.91 3.44
C VAL A 176 -11.51 -15.68 2.77
N SER A 177 -11.59 -16.99 2.99
CA SER A 177 -12.51 -17.90 2.27
C SER A 177 -13.87 -18.08 2.95
N THR A 178 -14.26 -17.15 3.83
CA THR A 178 -15.51 -17.25 4.59
C THR A 178 -16.77 -16.95 3.76
N GLY A 179 -16.61 -16.30 2.60
CA GLY A 179 -17.71 -15.84 1.73
C GLY A 179 -18.63 -14.78 2.38
N ASP A 180 -18.22 -14.24 3.52
CA ASP A 180 -18.91 -13.18 4.24
C ASP A 180 -17.90 -12.06 4.52
N PHE A 181 -18.00 -10.97 3.75
CA PHE A 181 -17.15 -9.79 3.89
C PHE A 181 -17.06 -9.31 5.34
N ARG A 182 -18.17 -9.36 6.10
CA ARG A 182 -18.19 -8.90 7.50
C ARG A 182 -17.30 -9.77 8.39
N ARG A 183 -17.22 -11.08 8.13
CA ARG A 183 -16.35 -11.98 8.90
C ARG A 183 -14.88 -11.69 8.63
N PHE A 184 -14.53 -11.54 7.35
CA PHE A 184 -13.17 -11.14 6.96
C PHE A 184 -12.79 -9.79 7.58
N GLU A 185 -13.67 -8.77 7.48
CA GLU A 185 -13.37 -7.45 8.05
C GLU A 185 -13.22 -7.49 9.57
N ARG A 186 -14.03 -8.28 10.29
CA ARG A 186 -13.88 -8.46 11.75
C ARG A 186 -12.56 -9.13 12.11
N PHE A 187 -12.17 -10.14 11.33
CA PHE A 187 -10.87 -10.79 11.50
C PHE A 187 -9.72 -9.79 11.29
N ALA A 188 -9.75 -9.04 10.19
CA ALA A 188 -8.73 -8.03 9.87
C ALA A 188 -8.67 -6.89 10.92
N ILE A 189 -9.81 -6.41 11.44
CA ILE A 189 -9.82 -5.43 12.54
C ILE A 189 -9.25 -6.04 13.82
N GLY A 190 -9.51 -7.32 14.10
CA GLY A 190 -8.90 -8.04 15.21
C GLY A 190 -7.37 -8.03 15.12
N LEU A 191 -6.82 -8.32 13.94
CA LEU A 191 -5.39 -8.22 13.65
C LEU A 191 -4.90 -6.76 13.81
N CYS A 192 -5.65 -5.77 13.30
CA CYS A 192 -5.30 -4.37 13.48
C CYS A 192 -5.14 -3.98 14.96
N LEU A 193 -5.99 -4.50 15.84
CA LEU A 193 -5.88 -4.27 17.29
C LEU A 193 -4.74 -5.08 17.91
N LEU A 194 -4.44 -6.27 17.39
CA LEU A 194 -3.33 -7.11 17.84
C LEU A 194 -1.97 -6.47 17.52
N SER A 195 -1.85 -5.74 16.40
CA SER A 195 -0.63 -4.97 16.09
C SER A 195 -0.25 -3.93 17.16
N LEU A 196 -1.20 -3.49 17.99
CA LEU A 196 -0.94 -2.61 19.14
C LEU A 196 -0.11 -3.29 20.25
N LEU A 197 0.17 -4.59 20.17
CA LEU A 197 1.14 -5.27 21.05
C LEU A 197 2.56 -4.68 20.95
N LEU A 198 2.87 -3.91 19.90
CA LEU A 198 4.11 -3.14 19.82
C LEU A 198 4.19 -2.02 20.88
N VAL A 199 3.06 -1.49 21.34
CA VAL A 199 3.01 -0.43 22.36
C VAL A 199 3.51 -0.93 23.73
N PRO A 200 3.04 -2.05 24.30
CA PRO A 200 3.61 -2.56 25.54
C PRO A 200 5.09 -2.97 25.41
N VAL A 201 5.55 -3.42 24.24
CA VAL A 201 6.99 -3.65 23.98
C VAL A 201 7.77 -2.33 24.09
N LEU A 202 7.28 -1.28 23.44
CA LEU A 202 7.85 0.07 23.52
C LEU A 202 7.92 0.57 24.97
N VAL A 203 6.82 0.42 25.71
CA VAL A 203 6.74 0.85 27.11
C VAL A 203 7.71 0.05 27.97
N ALA A 204 7.84 -1.27 27.79
CA ALA A 204 8.75 -2.11 28.57
C ALA A 204 10.22 -1.72 28.41
N ILE A 205 10.62 -1.27 27.22
CA ILE A 205 12.00 -0.89 26.90
C ILE A 205 12.35 0.54 27.35
N HIS A 206 11.34 1.38 27.59
CA HIS A 206 11.49 2.76 28.08
C HIS A 206 12.48 3.63 27.26
N PRO A 207 12.34 3.73 25.93
CA PRO A 207 13.22 4.60 25.15
C PRO A 207 13.01 6.08 25.51
N PRO A 208 14.07 6.91 25.41
CA PRO A 208 14.05 8.30 25.83
C PRO A 208 13.10 9.14 24.98
N VAL A 209 11.91 9.43 25.51
CA VAL A 209 10.84 10.16 24.80
C VAL A 209 11.32 11.52 24.27
N GLY A 210 12.14 12.25 25.02
CA GLY A 210 12.71 13.51 24.57
C GLY A 210 13.52 13.37 23.28
N GLN A 211 14.33 12.32 23.15
CA GLN A 211 15.10 12.04 21.93
C GLN A 211 14.19 11.60 20.78
N ILE A 212 13.20 10.72 21.04
CA ILE A 212 12.21 10.30 20.03
C ILE A 212 11.50 11.54 19.46
N THR A 213 10.98 12.42 20.31
CA THR A 213 10.29 13.63 19.86
C THR A 213 11.21 14.56 19.07
N ARG A 214 12.45 14.76 19.52
CA ARG A 214 13.42 15.61 18.82
C ARG A 214 13.71 15.07 17.42
N ASP A 215 14.07 13.80 17.32
CA ASP A 215 14.50 13.19 16.06
C ASP A 215 13.32 12.90 15.10
N PHE A 216 12.08 12.91 15.61
CA PHE A 216 10.86 12.85 14.80
C PHE A 216 10.54 14.19 14.11
N PHE A 217 10.80 15.32 14.77
CA PHE A 217 10.50 16.65 14.21
C PHE A 217 11.69 17.34 13.56
N ILE A 218 12.91 17.01 13.97
CA ILE A 218 14.14 17.64 13.49
C ILE A 218 14.90 16.64 12.61
N PRO A 219 14.96 16.87 11.29
CA PRO A 219 15.76 16.04 10.40
C PRO A 219 17.22 16.02 10.84
N ASN A 220 17.74 14.82 11.00
CA ASN A 220 19.13 14.59 11.34
C ASN A 220 19.65 13.39 10.54
N TRP A 221 20.97 13.33 10.37
CA TRP A 221 21.65 12.24 9.69
C TRP A 221 22.53 11.47 10.68
N PRO A 222 22.60 10.14 10.59
CA PRO A 222 23.48 9.35 11.44
C PRO A 222 24.94 9.75 11.21
N ALA A 223 25.62 10.17 12.28
CA ALA A 223 27.02 10.55 12.21
C ALA A 223 27.91 9.35 11.80
N HIS A 224 28.97 9.61 11.02
CA HIS A 224 29.96 8.61 10.60
C HIS A 224 29.41 7.40 9.82
N SER A 225 28.19 7.49 9.29
CA SER A 225 27.58 6.44 8.47
C SER A 225 27.78 6.70 6.97
N LYS A 226 27.90 5.63 6.18
CA LYS A 226 27.94 5.75 4.72
C LYS A 226 26.59 6.26 4.21
N LEU A 227 26.62 7.33 3.43
CA LEU A 227 25.39 7.95 2.89
C LEU A 227 24.58 6.95 2.04
N SER A 228 25.26 6.07 1.29
CA SER A 228 24.64 5.01 0.48
C SER A 228 23.73 4.12 1.32
N ASP A 229 24.23 3.61 2.44
CA ASP A 229 23.55 2.62 3.27
C ASP A 229 22.34 3.25 3.96
N VAL A 230 22.51 4.48 4.48
CA VAL A 230 21.42 5.25 5.07
C VAL A 230 20.36 5.58 4.02
N MET A 231 20.77 5.98 2.81
CA MET A 231 19.84 6.29 1.73
C MET A 231 19.07 5.05 1.28
N LEU A 232 19.72 3.89 1.15
CA LEU A 232 19.07 2.61 0.85
C LEU A 232 17.99 2.29 1.89
N LEU A 233 18.29 2.50 3.16
CA LEU A 233 17.33 2.29 4.24
C LEU A 233 16.18 3.30 4.18
N VAL A 234 16.44 4.59 3.91
CA VAL A 234 15.39 5.60 3.73
C VAL A 234 14.48 5.22 2.55
N ILE A 235 15.06 4.73 1.45
CA ILE A 235 14.31 4.23 0.30
C ILE A 235 13.48 3.01 0.69
N GLY A 236 14.03 2.11 1.50
CA GLY A 236 13.31 0.99 2.10
C GLY A 236 12.10 1.46 2.90
N ILE A 237 12.29 2.42 3.82
CA ILE A 237 11.22 3.01 4.63
C ILE A 237 10.11 3.58 3.72
N VAL A 238 10.48 4.38 2.71
CA VAL A 238 9.53 4.94 1.74
C VAL A 238 8.81 3.83 0.98
N GLY A 239 9.51 2.79 0.55
CA GLY A 239 8.95 1.69 -0.24
C GLY A 239 8.01 0.78 0.51
N THR A 240 8.32 0.47 1.77
CA THR A 240 7.43 -0.26 2.67
C THR A 240 6.20 0.56 3.09
N THR A 241 6.19 1.88 2.86
CA THR A 241 5.08 2.76 3.27
C THR A 241 4.13 3.12 2.11
N VAL A 242 4.55 2.94 0.85
CA VAL A 242 3.70 3.29 -0.31
C VAL A 242 3.72 2.14 -1.30
N ALA A 243 3.21 0.99 -0.87
CA ALA A 243 3.30 -0.22 -1.68
C ALA A 243 2.23 -0.23 -2.80
N PRO A 244 2.57 -0.66 -4.04
CA PRO A 244 1.61 -0.71 -5.15
C PRO A 244 0.35 -1.51 -4.85
N TRP A 245 0.49 -2.60 -4.09
CA TRP A 245 -0.62 -3.49 -3.73
C TRP A 245 -1.73 -2.78 -2.95
N GLN A 246 -1.37 -1.77 -2.14
CA GLN A 246 -2.34 -0.99 -1.36
C GLN A 246 -3.35 -0.31 -2.28
N LEU A 247 -2.91 0.19 -3.45
CA LEU A 247 -3.77 0.89 -4.39
C LEU A 247 -4.85 -0.03 -4.96
N PHE A 248 -4.46 -1.26 -5.33
CA PHE A 248 -5.37 -2.26 -5.89
C PHE A 248 -6.28 -2.84 -4.81
N PHE A 249 -5.72 -3.17 -3.65
CA PHE A 249 -6.46 -3.74 -2.54
C PHE A 249 -7.48 -2.75 -2.00
N GLN A 250 -7.06 -1.54 -1.61
CA GLN A 250 -7.94 -0.54 -1.01
C GLN A 250 -9.08 -0.17 -1.94
N GLN A 251 -8.79 0.04 -3.24
CA GLN A 251 -9.84 0.35 -4.21
C GLN A 251 -10.89 -0.76 -4.29
N SER A 252 -10.45 -2.01 -4.43
CA SER A 252 -11.34 -3.18 -4.51
C SER A 252 -12.11 -3.40 -3.21
N TYR A 253 -11.46 -3.16 -2.07
CA TYR A 253 -12.05 -3.28 -0.74
C TYR A 253 -13.15 -2.24 -0.50
N VAL A 254 -12.93 -0.97 -0.91
CA VAL A 254 -13.95 0.10 -0.85
C VAL A 254 -15.19 -0.28 -1.68
N ILE A 255 -14.97 -0.93 -2.84
CA ILE A 255 -16.04 -1.41 -3.72
C ILE A 255 -16.80 -2.57 -3.08
N ASP A 256 -16.10 -3.57 -2.53
CA ASP A 256 -16.70 -4.70 -1.83
C ASP A 256 -17.46 -4.25 -0.58
N LYS A 257 -16.97 -3.23 0.13
CA LYS A 257 -17.67 -2.62 1.25
C LYS A 257 -18.87 -1.76 0.81
N ARG A 258 -19.02 -1.50 -0.49
CA ARG A 258 -20.11 -0.73 -1.12
C ARG A 258 -20.15 0.72 -0.70
N ILE A 259 -18.97 1.29 -0.44
CA ILE A 259 -18.82 2.68 -0.06
C ILE A 259 -19.12 3.57 -1.26
N THR A 260 -19.84 4.66 -1.02
CA THR A 260 -20.19 5.64 -2.04
C THR A 260 -19.69 7.03 -1.66
N PRO A 261 -19.62 8.00 -2.59
CA PRO A 261 -18.96 9.28 -2.34
C PRO A 261 -19.58 10.10 -1.19
N ARG A 262 -20.86 9.87 -0.86
CA ARG A 262 -21.52 10.46 0.33
C ARG A 262 -20.83 10.15 1.66
N PHE A 263 -20.09 9.03 1.74
CA PHE A 263 -19.39 8.60 2.95
C PHE A 263 -17.91 8.99 2.97
N MET A 264 -17.44 9.74 1.97
CA MET A 264 -16.03 10.10 1.83
C MET A 264 -15.43 10.81 3.05
N LYS A 265 -16.23 11.57 3.81
CA LYS A 265 -15.77 12.21 5.06
C LYS A 265 -15.42 11.18 6.14
N TYR A 266 -16.17 10.08 6.22
CA TYR A 266 -15.92 9.00 7.19
C TYR A 266 -14.75 8.14 6.74
N GLU A 267 -14.62 7.85 5.44
CA GLU A 267 -13.46 7.18 4.86
C GLU A 267 -12.16 7.95 5.11
N LYS A 268 -12.18 9.29 5.01
CA LYS A 268 -11.02 10.12 5.37
C LYS A 268 -10.68 10.02 6.85
N ALA A 269 -11.67 9.91 7.73
CA ALA A 269 -11.43 9.73 9.16
C ALA A 269 -10.86 8.33 9.44
N ASP A 270 -11.39 7.29 8.80
CA ASP A 270 -10.85 5.92 8.84
C ASP A 270 -9.39 5.86 8.35
N LEU A 271 -9.07 6.55 7.25
CA LEU A 271 -7.70 6.70 6.77
C LEU A 271 -6.79 7.36 7.80
N TRP A 272 -7.20 8.45 8.44
CA TRP A 272 -6.42 9.09 9.49
C TRP A 272 -6.18 8.18 10.70
N ILE A 273 -7.17 7.37 11.08
CA ILE A 273 -7.02 6.37 12.13
C ILE A 273 -5.99 5.32 11.71
N GLY A 274 -6.08 4.82 10.48
CA GLY A 274 -5.08 3.90 9.92
C GLY A 274 -3.66 4.47 9.92
N ILE A 275 -3.49 5.72 9.45
CA ILE A 275 -2.20 6.42 9.46
C ILE A 275 -1.65 6.56 10.89
N ALA A 276 -2.51 6.83 11.88
CA ALA A 276 -2.08 6.89 13.27
C ALA A 276 -1.58 5.53 13.78
N PHE A 277 -2.28 4.44 13.47
CA PHE A 277 -1.87 3.09 13.86
C PHE A 277 -0.52 2.69 13.24
N VAL A 278 -0.38 2.86 11.93
CA VAL A 278 0.86 2.49 11.22
C VAL A 278 2.04 3.30 11.75
N LEU A 279 1.85 4.60 11.99
CA LEU A 279 2.87 5.50 12.52
C LEU A 279 3.29 5.15 13.95
N VAL A 280 2.33 4.82 14.82
CA VAL A 280 2.63 4.36 16.19
C VAL A 280 3.46 3.08 16.16
N GLY A 281 3.12 2.12 15.30
CA GLY A 281 3.90 0.89 15.11
C GLY A 281 5.32 1.15 14.61
N ALA A 282 5.47 1.97 13.56
CA ALA A 282 6.76 2.32 12.98
C ALA A 282 7.66 3.08 13.97
N VAL A 283 7.13 4.09 14.66
CA VAL A 283 7.85 4.82 15.71
C VAL A 283 8.25 3.88 16.86
N ALA A 284 7.34 2.98 17.27
CA ALA A 284 7.64 2.01 18.31
C ALA A 284 8.83 1.14 17.94
N MET A 285 8.81 0.52 16.75
CA MET A 285 9.87 -0.36 16.26
C MET A 285 11.23 0.32 16.16
N ILE A 286 11.29 1.54 15.60
CA ILE A 286 12.55 2.30 15.54
C ILE A 286 13.03 2.64 16.95
N ALA A 287 12.15 3.17 17.80
CA ALA A 287 12.52 3.69 19.12
C ALA A 287 12.99 2.58 20.07
N PHE A 288 12.24 1.47 20.17
CA PHE A 288 12.63 0.40 21.07
C PHE A 288 13.86 -0.34 20.56
N SER A 289 14.03 -0.52 19.24
CA SER A 289 15.23 -1.17 18.70
C SER A 289 16.48 -0.32 18.93
N ALA A 290 16.36 1.00 18.77
CA ALA A 290 17.41 1.95 19.08
C ALA A 290 17.86 1.86 20.54
N GLN A 291 16.90 1.84 21.47
CA GLN A 291 17.21 1.77 22.90
C GLN A 291 17.73 0.39 23.32
N LEU A 292 17.13 -0.68 22.80
CA LEU A 292 17.47 -2.07 23.13
C LEU A 292 18.92 -2.41 22.81
N PHE A 293 19.44 -1.92 21.69
CA PHE A 293 20.81 -2.20 21.24
C PHE A 293 21.80 -1.09 21.56
N SER A 294 21.37 0.02 22.17
CA SER A 294 22.27 1.13 22.53
C SER A 294 23.37 0.66 23.47
N GLY A 295 24.63 0.85 23.09
CA GLY A 295 25.79 0.43 23.89
C GLY A 295 26.08 -1.07 23.89
N HIS A 296 25.37 -1.85 23.07
CA HIS A 296 25.59 -3.29 22.91
C HIS A 296 26.36 -3.62 21.62
N PRO A 297 27.12 -4.74 21.57
CA PRO A 297 27.91 -5.13 20.39
C PRO A 297 27.09 -5.33 19.13
N GLU A 298 25.80 -5.65 19.26
CA GLU A 298 24.90 -5.87 18.14
C GLU A 298 24.42 -4.56 17.47
N PHE A 299 24.71 -3.38 18.05
CA PHE A 299 24.43 -2.09 17.42
C PHE A 299 25.14 -1.96 16.07
N GLY A 300 24.44 -1.50 15.03
CA GLY A 300 25.00 -1.42 13.67
C GLY A 300 25.06 -2.75 12.90
N ASN A 301 24.75 -3.88 13.56
CA ASN A 301 24.86 -5.22 13.01
C ASN A 301 23.48 -5.89 12.87
N PHE A 302 22.50 -5.15 12.33
CA PHE A 302 21.19 -5.72 12.00
C PHE A 302 21.33 -6.92 11.06
N THR A 303 20.53 -7.96 11.32
CA THR A 303 20.46 -9.18 10.52
C THR A 303 19.06 -9.36 9.95
N ASP A 304 18.09 -9.60 10.82
CA ASP A 304 16.67 -9.74 10.48
C ASP A 304 15.78 -9.54 11.73
N ALA A 305 14.46 -9.67 11.55
CA ALA A 305 13.49 -9.57 12.64
C ALA A 305 13.65 -10.69 13.69
N GLY A 306 14.22 -11.85 13.34
CA GLY A 306 14.58 -12.91 14.28
C GLY A 306 15.71 -12.48 15.22
N GLY A 307 16.71 -11.76 14.70
CA GLY A 307 17.75 -11.10 15.50
C GLY A 307 17.18 -10.12 16.52
N ILE A 308 16.12 -9.38 16.16
CA ILE A 308 15.41 -8.49 17.09
C ILE A 308 14.69 -9.29 18.19
N ILE A 309 14.01 -10.38 17.84
CA ILE A 309 13.38 -11.28 18.83
C ILE A 309 14.43 -11.80 19.82
N ALA A 310 15.59 -12.26 19.33
CA ALA A 310 16.68 -12.75 20.17
C ALA A 310 17.26 -11.65 21.07
N GLY A 311 17.44 -10.43 20.55
CA GLY A 311 17.87 -9.27 21.33
C GLY A 311 16.86 -8.89 22.42
N LEU A 312 15.56 -8.91 22.10
CA LEU A 312 14.49 -8.66 23.06
C LEU A 312 14.50 -9.70 24.18
N GLU A 313 14.66 -10.98 23.84
CA GLU A 313 14.70 -12.06 24.84
C GLU A 313 15.91 -11.90 25.76
N LYS A 314 17.08 -11.57 25.18
CA LYS A 314 18.34 -11.41 25.91
C LYS A 314 18.35 -10.21 26.85
N TYR A 315 17.84 -9.05 26.41
CA TYR A 315 18.03 -7.78 27.12
C TYR A 315 16.77 -7.23 27.81
N SER A 316 15.57 -7.52 27.31
CA SER A 316 14.29 -7.07 27.88
C SER A 316 13.47 -8.21 28.51
N GLY A 317 13.81 -9.46 28.19
CA GLY A 317 13.18 -10.66 28.71
C GLY A 317 12.16 -11.28 27.74
N ARG A 318 11.79 -12.53 28.05
CA ARG A 318 10.96 -13.36 27.18
C ARG A 318 9.57 -12.80 26.91
N THR A 319 9.00 -12.02 27.83
CA THR A 319 7.68 -11.39 27.65
C THR A 319 7.70 -10.40 26.48
N SER A 320 8.67 -9.47 26.45
CA SER A 320 8.81 -8.50 25.36
C SER A 320 9.07 -9.18 24.01
N ALA A 321 9.93 -10.20 24.01
CA ALA A 321 10.19 -11.03 22.82
C ALA A 321 8.92 -11.74 22.32
N THR A 322 8.12 -12.30 23.23
CA THR A 322 6.86 -12.98 22.89
C THR A 322 5.85 -11.99 22.30
N LEU A 323 5.68 -10.80 22.90
CA LEU A 323 4.78 -9.78 22.39
C LEU A 323 5.18 -9.30 20.99
N PHE A 324 6.48 -9.07 20.76
CA PHE A 324 6.99 -8.71 19.44
C PHE A 324 6.84 -9.85 18.43
N ALA A 325 7.12 -11.11 18.81
CA ALA A 325 6.94 -12.27 17.94
C ALA A 325 5.47 -12.48 17.55
N VAL A 326 4.53 -12.27 18.47
CA VAL A 326 3.09 -12.31 18.16
C VAL A 326 2.68 -11.14 17.25
N ALA A 327 3.20 -9.93 17.48
CA ALA A 327 2.95 -8.79 16.60
C ALA A 327 3.54 -9.00 15.18
N LEU A 328 4.70 -9.65 15.08
CA LEU A 328 5.29 -10.02 13.79
C LEU A 328 4.45 -11.08 13.08
N LEU A 329 3.95 -12.10 13.79
CA LEU A 329 3.06 -13.11 13.22
C LEU A 329 1.75 -12.48 12.71
N ASP A 330 1.19 -11.56 13.50
CA ASP A 330 0.01 -10.78 13.15
C ASP A 330 0.22 -10.00 11.84
N ALA A 331 1.31 -9.22 11.76
CA ALA A 331 1.75 -8.49 10.58
C ALA A 331 1.88 -9.42 9.35
N CYS A 332 2.50 -10.59 9.51
CA CYS A 332 2.65 -11.55 8.42
C CYS A 332 1.31 -12.07 7.90
N ILE A 333 0.35 -12.33 8.79
CA ILE A 333 -0.96 -12.87 8.41
C ILE A 333 -1.80 -11.80 7.71
N ILE A 334 -1.86 -10.58 8.26
CA ILE A 334 -2.63 -9.48 7.65
C ILE A 334 -2.02 -9.05 6.31
N GLY A 335 -0.69 -8.94 6.24
CA GLY A 335 0.06 -8.62 5.02
C GLY A 335 -0.15 -9.69 3.96
N ALA A 336 0.05 -10.97 4.29
CA ALA A 336 -0.15 -12.06 3.34
C ALA A 336 -1.59 -12.09 2.81
N ALA A 337 -2.60 -11.86 3.67
CA ALA A 337 -4.00 -11.80 3.24
C ALA A 337 -4.27 -10.61 2.30
N ALA A 338 -3.84 -9.40 2.65
CA ALA A 338 -4.11 -8.19 1.88
C ALA A 338 -3.37 -8.19 0.53
N VAL A 339 -2.09 -8.58 0.53
CA VAL A 339 -1.24 -8.62 -0.67
C VAL A 339 -1.77 -9.67 -1.66
N SER A 340 -2.08 -10.88 -1.20
CA SER A 340 -2.64 -11.93 -2.08
C SER A 340 -4.04 -11.61 -2.58
N LEU A 341 -4.89 -10.96 -1.76
CA LEU A 341 -6.19 -10.45 -2.19
C LEU A 341 -6.05 -9.41 -3.29
N SER A 342 -5.11 -8.47 -3.15
CA SER A 342 -4.86 -7.44 -4.16
C SER A 342 -4.56 -8.03 -5.54
N THR A 343 -3.76 -9.10 -5.58
CA THR A 343 -3.46 -9.86 -6.80
C THR A 343 -4.71 -10.55 -7.34
N ALA A 344 -5.47 -11.23 -6.48
CA ALA A 344 -6.67 -11.94 -6.87
C ALA A 344 -7.74 -10.99 -7.43
N TYR A 345 -7.89 -9.79 -6.86
CA TYR A 345 -8.75 -8.73 -7.38
C TYR A 345 -8.26 -8.21 -8.73
N ALA A 346 -6.97 -7.88 -8.86
CA ALA A 346 -6.42 -7.37 -10.10
C ALA A 346 -6.55 -8.36 -11.26
N ILE A 347 -6.26 -9.64 -11.03
CA ILE A 347 -6.48 -10.71 -12.01
C ILE A 347 -7.98 -10.89 -12.28
N GLY A 348 -8.80 -10.81 -11.23
CA GLY A 348 -10.26 -10.81 -11.29
C GLY A 348 -10.84 -9.81 -12.28
N ASP A 349 -10.40 -8.57 -12.13
CA ASP A 349 -10.72 -7.41 -12.97
C ASP A 349 -10.34 -7.62 -14.44
N VAL A 350 -9.13 -8.13 -14.69
CA VAL A 350 -8.60 -8.27 -16.05
C VAL A 350 -9.33 -9.35 -16.82
N PHE A 351 -9.48 -10.53 -16.22
CA PHE A 351 -10.12 -11.68 -16.87
C PHE A 351 -11.65 -11.65 -16.79
N LYS A 352 -12.24 -10.59 -16.19
CA LYS A 352 -13.68 -10.44 -15.97
C LYS A 352 -14.29 -11.66 -15.25
N ILE A 353 -13.51 -12.32 -14.39
CA ILE A 353 -14.00 -13.43 -13.58
C ILE A 353 -14.71 -12.87 -12.36
N ARG A 354 -15.69 -13.62 -11.83
CA ARG A 354 -16.39 -13.24 -10.59
C ARG A 354 -15.39 -13.19 -9.44
N HIS A 355 -15.29 -12.03 -8.81
CA HIS A 355 -14.37 -11.77 -7.70
C HIS A 355 -15.07 -10.85 -6.70
N SER A 356 -15.12 -11.25 -5.43
CA SER A 356 -15.65 -10.46 -4.31
C SER A 356 -15.51 -11.29 -3.04
N LEU A 357 -15.25 -10.65 -1.91
CA LEU A 357 -15.27 -11.28 -0.59
C LEU A 357 -16.68 -11.67 -0.11
N HIS A 358 -17.74 -11.18 -0.77
CA HIS A 358 -19.11 -11.63 -0.54
C HIS A 358 -19.44 -12.95 -1.24
N ARG A 359 -18.54 -13.48 -2.06
CA ARG A 359 -18.75 -14.73 -2.81
C ARG A 359 -18.03 -15.87 -2.11
N ASN A 360 -18.68 -17.02 -2.02
CA ASN A 360 -18.05 -18.25 -1.52
C ASN A 360 -17.05 -18.81 -2.53
N VAL A 361 -16.19 -19.72 -2.07
CA VAL A 361 -15.22 -20.43 -2.92
C VAL A 361 -15.88 -21.17 -4.09
N SER A 362 -17.10 -21.69 -3.91
CA SER A 362 -17.87 -22.35 -4.96
C SER A 362 -18.24 -21.41 -6.12
N ASP A 363 -18.46 -20.13 -5.81
CA ASP A 363 -19.04 -19.13 -6.72
C ASP A 363 -17.97 -18.32 -7.45
N ALA A 364 -16.80 -18.17 -6.82
CA ALA A 364 -15.66 -17.39 -7.31
C ALA A 364 -14.37 -18.25 -7.40
N LYS A 365 -14.47 -19.45 -8.00
CA LYS A 365 -13.36 -20.42 -8.08
C LYS A 365 -12.05 -19.82 -8.62
N GLY A 366 -12.12 -19.00 -9.66
CA GLY A 366 -10.93 -18.38 -10.26
C GLY A 366 -10.22 -17.39 -9.33
N PHE A 367 -11.00 -16.58 -8.60
CA PHE A 367 -10.48 -15.64 -7.59
C PHE A 367 -9.73 -16.38 -6.48
N TYR A 368 -10.35 -17.41 -5.91
CA TYR A 368 -9.75 -18.22 -4.85
C TYR A 368 -8.59 -19.10 -5.35
N LEU A 369 -8.61 -19.56 -6.61
CA LEU A 369 -7.49 -20.30 -7.20
C LEU A 369 -6.22 -19.44 -7.28
N VAL A 370 -6.35 -18.19 -7.73
CA VAL A 370 -5.23 -17.24 -7.80
C VAL A 370 -4.71 -16.95 -6.39
N TYR A 371 -5.63 -16.65 -5.48
CA TYR A 371 -5.32 -16.33 -4.08
C TYR A 371 -4.64 -17.51 -3.35
N PHE A 372 -5.18 -18.73 -3.43
CA PHE A 372 -4.56 -19.91 -2.83
C PHE A 372 -3.26 -20.29 -3.54
N GLY A 373 -3.21 -20.17 -4.86
CA GLY A 373 -2.04 -20.50 -5.66
C GLY A 373 -0.82 -19.68 -5.27
N ILE A 374 -0.97 -18.35 -5.12
CA ILE A 374 0.14 -17.48 -4.77
C ILE A 374 0.60 -17.67 -3.31
N VAL A 375 -0.34 -17.87 -2.38
CA VAL A 375 -0.01 -18.15 -0.97
C VAL A 375 0.68 -19.50 -0.82
N ALA A 376 0.18 -20.55 -1.50
CA ALA A 376 0.81 -21.88 -1.49
C ALA A 376 2.20 -21.87 -2.12
N ALA A 377 2.37 -21.15 -3.24
CA ALA A 377 3.66 -21.03 -3.91
C ALA A 377 4.70 -20.33 -3.03
N ALA A 378 4.33 -19.25 -2.36
CA ALA A 378 5.20 -18.54 -1.44
C ALA A 378 5.57 -19.40 -0.22
N ALA A 379 4.58 -20.07 0.39
CA ALA A 379 4.81 -21.00 1.49
C ALA A 379 5.76 -22.15 1.07
N ALA A 380 5.57 -22.73 -0.11
CA ALA A 380 6.43 -23.78 -0.64
C ALA A 380 7.87 -23.27 -0.88
N LEU A 381 8.03 -22.06 -1.41
CA LEU A 381 9.35 -21.47 -1.67
C LEU A 381 10.17 -21.29 -0.38
N VAL A 382 9.54 -20.81 0.69
CA VAL A 382 10.20 -20.61 2.00
C VAL A 382 10.60 -21.93 2.66
N LEU A 383 9.89 -23.02 2.35
CA LEU A 383 10.21 -24.35 2.88
C LEU A 383 11.33 -25.07 2.14
N ILE A 384 11.86 -24.51 1.04
CA ILE A 384 13.00 -25.09 0.32
C ILE A 384 14.25 -25.02 1.22
N PRO A 385 14.87 -26.15 1.58
CA PRO A 385 16.06 -26.15 2.42
C PRO A 385 17.20 -25.36 1.79
N GLY A 386 17.86 -24.51 2.58
CA GLY A 386 19.02 -23.72 2.13
C GLY A 386 18.68 -22.48 1.30
N SER A 387 17.40 -22.11 1.17
CA SER A 387 17.01 -20.86 0.51
C SER A 387 17.61 -19.64 1.23
N PRO A 388 18.24 -18.69 0.51
CA PRO A 388 18.86 -17.52 1.12
C PRO A 388 17.80 -16.47 1.50
N LEU A 389 17.10 -16.68 2.62
CA LEU A 389 15.95 -15.87 3.03
C LEU A 389 16.27 -14.37 3.12
N GLY A 390 17.43 -14.00 3.67
CA GLY A 390 17.87 -12.60 3.74
C GLY A 390 18.02 -11.95 2.36
N LEU A 391 18.66 -12.63 1.40
CA LEU A 391 18.81 -12.14 0.02
C LEU A 391 17.45 -12.01 -0.68
N LEU A 392 16.52 -12.94 -0.42
CA LEU A 392 15.16 -12.83 -0.95
C LEU A 392 14.49 -11.57 -0.42
N THR A 393 14.52 -11.33 0.89
CA THR A 393 13.95 -10.13 1.51
C THR A 393 14.54 -8.83 0.95
N GLU A 394 15.86 -8.74 0.84
CA GLU A 394 16.54 -7.57 0.25
C GLU A 394 16.14 -7.33 -1.22
N ALA A 395 16.05 -8.40 -2.01
CA ALA A 395 15.62 -8.32 -3.40
C ALA A 395 14.18 -7.84 -3.53
N VAL A 396 13.28 -8.30 -2.65
CA VAL A 396 11.88 -7.87 -2.61
C VAL A 396 11.79 -6.38 -2.31
N GLN A 397 12.48 -5.90 -1.28
CA GLN A 397 12.48 -4.48 -0.89
C GLN A 397 13.05 -3.59 -2.00
N THR A 398 14.13 -4.06 -2.64
CA THR A 398 14.73 -3.35 -3.78
C THR A 398 13.75 -3.26 -4.94
N LEU A 399 13.12 -4.37 -5.31
CA LEU A 399 12.15 -4.39 -6.41
C LEU A 399 10.92 -3.53 -6.07
N ALA A 400 10.43 -3.57 -4.83
CA ALA A 400 9.35 -2.72 -4.36
C ALA A 400 9.69 -1.25 -4.65
N GLY A 401 10.85 -0.76 -4.19
CA GLY A 401 11.34 0.59 -4.43
C GLY A 401 11.47 0.98 -5.90
N VAL A 402 11.82 0.02 -6.77
CA VAL A 402 11.90 0.23 -8.22
C VAL A 402 10.52 0.43 -8.87
N LEU A 403 9.52 -0.28 -8.39
CA LEU A 403 8.20 -0.35 -9.02
C LEU A 403 7.20 0.71 -8.51
N LEU A 404 7.42 1.32 -7.33
CA LEU A 404 6.53 2.33 -6.74
C LEU A 404 6.10 3.47 -7.68
N PRO A 405 7.02 4.07 -8.48
CA PRO A 405 6.65 5.21 -9.30
C PRO A 405 5.61 4.84 -10.35
N SER A 406 5.63 3.59 -10.83
CA SER A 406 4.75 3.12 -11.91
C SER A 406 3.27 3.19 -11.50
N ALA A 407 2.95 2.64 -10.33
CA ALA A 407 1.61 2.54 -9.81
C ALA A 407 1.04 3.92 -9.43
N THR A 408 1.88 4.77 -8.83
CA THR A 408 1.48 6.13 -8.43
C THR A 408 1.19 7.03 -9.64
N VAL A 409 1.92 6.85 -10.75
CA VAL A 409 1.66 7.58 -12.00
C VAL A 409 0.29 7.23 -12.57
N PHE A 410 -0.08 5.95 -12.65
CA PHE A 410 -1.41 5.55 -13.13
C PHE A 410 -2.53 6.09 -12.25
N LEU A 411 -2.36 6.04 -10.94
CA LEU A 411 -3.30 6.62 -9.99
C LEU A 411 -3.51 8.12 -10.24
N LEU A 412 -2.42 8.89 -10.41
CA LEU A 412 -2.50 10.32 -10.69
C LEU A 412 -3.20 10.61 -12.03
N LEU A 413 -2.93 9.81 -13.06
CA LEU A 413 -3.55 9.97 -14.37
C LEU A 413 -5.06 9.69 -14.31
N LEU A 414 -5.48 8.59 -13.66
CA LEU A 414 -6.90 8.27 -13.45
C LEU A 414 -7.60 9.34 -12.59
N CYS A 415 -6.90 9.87 -11.58
CA CYS A 415 -7.45 10.92 -10.72
C CYS A 415 -7.61 12.29 -11.40
N ASN A 416 -7.05 12.44 -12.60
CA ASN A 416 -7.20 13.63 -13.43
C ASN A 416 -8.15 13.42 -14.61
N ASP A 417 -8.68 12.20 -14.79
CA ASP A 417 -9.60 11.90 -15.87
C ASP A 417 -11.02 12.36 -15.52
N LYS A 418 -11.48 13.42 -16.20
CA LYS A 418 -12.81 14.02 -16.00
C LYS A 418 -13.95 13.06 -16.31
N GLN A 419 -13.75 12.11 -17.22
CA GLN A 419 -14.79 11.11 -17.53
C GLN A 419 -14.92 10.07 -16.42
N VAL A 420 -13.84 9.81 -15.69
CA VAL A 420 -13.78 8.79 -14.62
C VAL A 420 -14.17 9.36 -13.26
N LEU A 421 -13.78 10.60 -12.94
CA LEU A 421 -14.03 11.21 -11.63
C LEU A 421 -14.98 12.41 -11.63
N GLY A 422 -15.27 13.03 -12.78
CA GLY A 422 -16.14 14.19 -12.87
C GLY A 422 -15.78 15.29 -11.84
N PRO A 423 -16.66 15.64 -10.89
CA PRO A 423 -16.41 16.66 -9.86
C PRO A 423 -15.34 16.27 -8.82
N TRP A 424 -14.91 15.01 -8.79
CA TRP A 424 -13.90 14.49 -7.87
C TRP A 424 -12.46 14.56 -8.39
N ILE A 425 -12.21 15.12 -9.59
CA ILE A 425 -10.85 15.27 -10.12
C ILE A 425 -9.93 16.03 -9.15
N ASN A 426 -8.63 15.72 -9.26
CA ASN A 426 -7.61 16.43 -8.50
C ASN A 426 -7.62 17.94 -8.80
N SER A 427 -7.38 18.73 -7.74
CA SER A 427 -7.10 20.15 -7.89
C SER A 427 -5.67 20.35 -8.40
N THR A 428 -5.38 21.52 -8.98
CA THR A 428 -4.01 21.87 -9.41
C THR A 428 -2.99 21.74 -8.27
N LYS A 429 -3.36 22.11 -7.03
CA LYS A 429 -2.48 21.99 -5.86
C LYS A 429 -2.14 20.53 -5.56
N LEU A 430 -3.14 19.64 -5.59
CA LEU A 430 -2.93 18.20 -5.39
C LEU A 430 -2.08 17.59 -6.52
N ASN A 431 -2.27 18.05 -7.76
CA ASN A 431 -1.44 17.60 -8.88
C ASN A 431 0.02 18.03 -8.75
N VAL A 432 0.28 19.26 -8.29
CA VAL A 432 1.66 19.72 -8.03
C VAL A 432 2.30 18.91 -6.91
N PHE A 433 1.59 18.71 -5.80
CA PHE A 433 2.08 17.90 -4.68
C PHE A 433 2.36 16.45 -5.10
N THR A 434 1.38 15.77 -5.72
CA THR A 434 1.53 14.38 -6.16
C THR A 434 2.60 14.24 -7.24
N GLY A 435 2.71 15.23 -8.14
CA GLY A 435 3.79 15.26 -9.13
C GLY A 435 5.17 15.37 -8.49
N ALA A 436 5.33 16.18 -7.45
CA ALA A 436 6.56 16.27 -6.68
C ALA A 436 6.88 14.95 -5.95
N VAL A 437 5.87 14.30 -5.35
CA VAL A 437 6.03 12.98 -4.72
C VAL A 437 6.51 11.95 -5.74
N ILE A 438 5.84 11.83 -6.89
CA ILE A 438 6.24 10.90 -7.96
C ILE A 438 7.67 11.20 -8.41
N TRP A 439 8.05 12.46 -8.55
CA TRP A 439 9.39 12.84 -8.92
C TRP A 439 10.44 12.38 -7.90
N VAL A 440 10.19 12.62 -6.61
CA VAL A 440 11.05 12.13 -5.53
C VAL A 440 11.14 10.61 -5.56
N LEU A 441 10.01 9.90 -5.72
CA LEU A 441 10.00 8.45 -5.84
C LEU A 441 10.86 7.98 -7.02
N VAL A 442 10.75 8.59 -8.20
CA VAL A 442 11.61 8.26 -9.36
C VAL A 442 13.09 8.49 -9.04
N MET A 443 13.44 9.60 -8.39
CA MET A 443 14.83 9.88 -8.01
C MET A 443 15.38 8.84 -7.02
N LEU A 444 14.62 8.54 -5.98
CA LEU A 444 14.96 7.50 -5.00
C LEU A 444 15.13 6.13 -5.67
N SER A 445 14.26 5.82 -6.64
CA SER A 445 14.29 4.59 -7.43
C SER A 445 15.55 4.50 -8.33
N ILE A 446 15.97 5.62 -8.94
CA ILE A 446 17.23 5.72 -9.69
C ILE A 446 18.44 5.53 -8.77
N ILE A 447 18.45 6.17 -7.60
CA ILE A 447 19.54 6.06 -6.62
C ILE A 447 19.64 4.63 -6.09
N LEU A 448 18.50 3.99 -5.79
CA LEU A 448 18.43 2.57 -5.41
C LEU A 448 19.06 1.70 -6.48
N THR A 449 18.62 1.85 -7.73
CA THR A 449 19.14 1.08 -8.86
C THR A 449 20.64 1.28 -9.03
N ALA A 450 21.12 2.53 -8.93
CA ALA A 450 22.54 2.84 -9.02
C ALA A 450 23.34 2.22 -7.87
N SER A 451 22.84 2.29 -6.64
CA SER A 451 23.51 1.77 -5.43
C SER A 451 23.56 0.24 -5.43
N VAL A 452 22.53 -0.43 -5.96
CA VAL A 452 22.49 -1.90 -6.10
C VAL A 452 23.53 -2.38 -7.13
N MET A 453 23.69 -1.63 -8.23
CA MET A 453 24.65 -1.94 -9.28
C MET A 453 26.09 -1.57 -8.89
N TYR A 454 26.26 -0.46 -8.17
CA TYR A 454 27.53 0.08 -7.72
C TYR A 454 27.49 0.29 -6.20
N PRO A 455 27.75 -0.76 -5.39
CA PRO A 455 27.69 -0.68 -3.94
C PRO A 455 28.63 0.36 -3.32
N ASP A 456 29.74 0.67 -4.01
CA ASP A 456 30.73 1.67 -3.58
C ASP A 456 30.45 3.08 -4.15
N ILE A 457 29.22 3.36 -4.61
CA ILE A 457 28.85 4.69 -5.09
C ILE A 457 29.10 5.73 -3.99
N SER A 458 29.85 6.78 -4.34
CA SER A 458 30.19 7.83 -3.37
C SER A 458 28.95 8.61 -2.96
N GLY A 459 28.95 9.10 -1.72
CA GLY A 459 27.89 10.00 -1.27
C GLY A 459 27.77 11.26 -2.13
N GLU A 460 28.88 11.76 -2.66
CA GLU A 460 28.91 12.88 -3.60
C GLU A 460 28.14 12.56 -4.89
N ALA A 461 28.33 11.38 -5.48
CA ALA A 461 27.59 10.98 -6.68
C ALA A 461 26.08 10.86 -6.41
N ILE A 462 25.68 10.36 -5.23
CA ILE A 462 24.26 10.34 -4.82
C ILE A 462 23.72 11.77 -4.70
N LEU A 463 24.48 12.68 -4.09
CA LEU A 463 24.10 14.09 -3.96
C LEU A 463 24.00 14.78 -5.33
N ASP A 464 24.90 14.49 -6.27
CA ASP A 464 24.85 15.03 -7.62
C ASP A 464 23.59 14.57 -8.37
N VAL A 465 23.21 13.29 -8.22
CA VAL A 465 21.95 12.77 -8.76
C VAL A 465 20.74 13.48 -8.12
N LEU A 466 20.77 13.70 -6.80
CA LEU A 466 19.70 14.41 -6.09
C LEU A 466 19.59 15.87 -6.51
N VAL A 467 20.70 16.61 -6.55
CA VAL A 467 20.74 18.03 -6.91
C VAL A 467 20.40 18.19 -8.39
N GLY A 468 21.05 17.45 -9.28
CA GLY A 468 20.80 17.48 -10.71
C GLY A 468 19.35 17.11 -11.05
N GLY A 469 18.83 16.03 -10.45
CA GLY A 469 17.43 15.63 -10.59
C GLY A 469 16.45 16.69 -10.08
N SER A 470 16.74 17.35 -8.96
CA SER A 470 15.91 18.42 -8.42
C SER A 470 15.89 19.65 -9.33
N VAL A 471 17.03 20.06 -9.86
CA VAL A 471 17.14 21.17 -10.83
C VAL A 471 16.34 20.85 -12.09
N LEU A 472 16.46 19.63 -12.63
CA LEU A 472 15.68 19.18 -13.78
C LEU A 472 14.17 19.22 -13.52
N ALA A 473 13.74 18.83 -12.32
CA ALA A 473 12.34 18.94 -11.90
C ALA A 473 11.83 20.38 -11.95
N ILE A 474 12.59 21.29 -11.34
CA ILE A 474 12.23 22.72 -11.25
C ILE A 474 12.18 23.33 -12.65
N VAL A 475 13.19 23.08 -13.48
CA VAL A 475 13.24 23.57 -14.87
C VAL A 475 12.08 23.01 -15.68
N GLY A 476 11.80 21.71 -15.58
CA GLY A 476 10.67 21.06 -16.27
C GLY A 476 9.31 21.61 -15.83
N TYR A 477 9.15 21.88 -14.53
CA TYR A 477 7.95 22.52 -13.98
C TYR A 477 7.79 23.96 -14.48
N LEU A 478 8.84 24.77 -14.45
CA LEU A 478 8.81 26.14 -14.96
C LEU A 478 8.50 26.18 -16.46
N ALA A 479 9.13 25.31 -17.24
CA ALA A 479 8.85 25.18 -18.67
C ALA A 479 7.38 24.82 -18.94
N THR A 480 6.81 23.87 -18.19
CA THR A 480 5.39 23.51 -18.34
C THR A 480 4.45 24.63 -17.92
N VAL A 481 4.77 25.39 -16.85
CA VAL A 481 4.00 26.58 -16.44
C VAL A 481 4.04 27.66 -17.53
N LEU A 482 5.21 27.94 -18.11
CA LEU A 482 5.36 28.92 -19.19
C LEU A 482 4.58 28.53 -20.45
N ILE A 483 4.67 27.26 -20.87
CA ILE A 483 3.92 26.73 -22.03
C ILE A 483 2.41 26.80 -21.78
N ARG A 484 1.95 26.44 -20.56
CA ARG A 484 0.52 26.49 -20.21
C ARG A 484 -0.01 27.92 -20.09
N ARG A 485 0.81 28.88 -19.64
CA ARG A 485 0.44 30.30 -19.60
C ARG A 485 0.15 30.85 -21.00
N ASN A 486 0.87 30.38 -22.02
CA ASN A 486 0.63 30.72 -23.43
C ASN A 486 -0.59 30.02 -24.05
N LYS A 487 -1.07 28.90 -23.48
CA LYS A 487 -2.22 28.12 -23.97
C LYS A 487 -3.40 28.17 -23.00
N ARG A 488 -3.63 29.29 -22.32
CA ARG A 488 -4.66 29.42 -21.28
C ARG A 488 -6.08 29.34 -21.87
N VAL A 489 -6.52 28.14 -22.20
CA VAL A 489 -7.93 27.84 -22.42
C VAL A 489 -8.59 27.89 -21.04
N VAL A 490 -9.53 28.80 -20.85
CA VAL A 490 -10.37 28.82 -19.65
C VAL A 490 -11.25 27.58 -19.72
N GLU A 491 -10.80 26.49 -19.08
CA GLU A 491 -11.67 25.35 -18.89
C GLU A 491 -12.83 25.77 -17.99
N PRO A 492 -14.10 25.47 -18.37
CA PRO A 492 -15.23 25.77 -17.51
C PRO A 492 -15.02 25.15 -16.13
N GLY A 493 -15.34 25.91 -15.09
CA GLY A 493 -15.26 25.43 -13.71
C GLY A 493 -16.10 24.16 -13.56
N VAL A 494 -15.51 23.11 -12.98
CA VAL A 494 -16.24 21.88 -12.73
C VAL A 494 -17.29 22.16 -11.65
N ASP A 495 -18.57 21.99 -11.98
CA ASP A 495 -19.65 22.10 -10.99
C ASP A 495 -19.49 20.99 -9.95
N ARG A 496 -19.34 21.38 -8.68
CA ARG A 496 -19.12 20.49 -7.54
C ARG A 496 -20.35 20.30 -6.67
N THR A 497 -21.49 20.89 -7.04
CA THR A 497 -22.73 20.82 -6.24
C THR A 497 -23.24 19.38 -6.10
N GLN A 498 -23.05 18.53 -7.11
CA GLN A 498 -23.47 17.12 -7.11
C GLN A 498 -22.37 16.13 -6.74
N ARG A 499 -21.30 16.59 -6.08
CA ARG A 499 -20.12 15.77 -5.82
C ARG A 499 -20.45 14.52 -4.99
N ASP A 500 -21.26 14.63 -3.94
CA ASP A 500 -21.56 13.49 -3.06
C ASP A 500 -22.47 12.42 -3.69
N THR A 501 -23.15 12.75 -4.79
CA THR A 501 -24.05 11.85 -5.53
C THR A 501 -23.47 11.37 -6.85
N TRP A 502 -22.40 12.01 -7.34
CA TRP A 502 -21.80 11.66 -8.63
C TRP A 502 -21.23 10.24 -8.63
N ARG A 503 -21.54 9.48 -9.67
CA ARG A 503 -20.96 8.17 -9.95
C ARG A 503 -20.48 8.13 -11.39
N MET A 504 -19.43 7.34 -11.63
CA MET A 504 -18.94 7.14 -12.99
C MET A 504 -20.05 6.53 -13.86
N PRO A 505 -20.26 7.04 -15.09
CA PRO A 505 -21.12 6.39 -16.08
C PRO A 505 -20.62 4.98 -16.43
N PRO A 506 -21.46 4.11 -17.02
CA PRO A 506 -21.03 2.77 -17.43
C PRO A 506 -19.72 2.79 -18.20
N LEU A 507 -18.78 1.94 -17.80
CA LEU A 507 -17.41 1.95 -18.32
C LEU A 507 -17.35 1.82 -19.86
N GLU A 508 -18.28 1.05 -20.42
CA GLU A 508 -18.43 0.82 -21.86
C GLU A 508 -18.82 2.08 -22.66
N THR A 509 -19.38 3.08 -21.99
CA THR A 509 -19.80 4.35 -22.61
C THR A 509 -18.68 5.39 -22.62
N LEU A 510 -17.56 5.14 -21.94
CA LEU A 510 -16.48 6.10 -21.85
C LEU A 510 -15.51 5.93 -23.02
N GLU A 511 -15.15 7.02 -23.70
CA GLU A 511 -14.10 7.00 -24.71
C GLU A 511 -12.74 6.68 -24.07
N PRO A 512 -11.85 5.93 -24.74
CA PRO A 512 -10.48 5.73 -24.26
C PRO A 512 -9.78 7.07 -23.98
N GLN A 513 -8.89 7.08 -22.99
CA GLN A 513 -8.24 8.34 -22.60
C GLN A 513 -7.34 8.85 -23.74
N LYS A 514 -7.60 10.06 -24.21
CA LYS A 514 -6.72 10.76 -25.17
C LYS A 514 -5.46 11.23 -24.45
N MET A 515 -4.44 10.38 -24.38
CA MET A 515 -3.15 10.73 -23.78
C MET A 515 -2.49 11.87 -24.56
N THR A 516 -2.18 12.96 -23.86
CA THR A 516 -1.42 14.08 -24.44
C THR A 516 -0.03 13.60 -24.88
N MET A 517 0.58 14.28 -25.85
CA MET A 517 1.95 13.96 -26.30
C MET A 517 2.94 13.94 -25.12
N THR A 518 2.80 14.88 -24.19
CA THR A 518 3.61 14.95 -22.96
C THR A 518 3.42 13.71 -22.09
N THR A 519 2.18 13.25 -21.88
CA THR A 519 1.91 12.03 -21.11
C THR A 519 2.51 10.80 -21.79
N ARG A 520 2.44 10.69 -23.12
CA ARG A 520 3.04 9.56 -23.86
C ARG A 520 4.55 9.52 -23.72
N VAL A 521 5.22 10.67 -23.79
CA VAL A 521 6.67 10.77 -23.59
C VAL A 521 7.05 10.35 -22.18
N TRP A 522 6.37 10.87 -21.15
CA TRP A 522 6.63 10.48 -19.77
C TRP A 522 6.39 9.00 -19.50
N MET A 523 5.34 8.43 -20.08
CA MET A 523 5.08 6.99 -19.99
C MET A 523 6.17 6.17 -20.68
N ALA A 524 6.66 6.61 -21.84
CA ALA A 524 7.78 5.95 -22.51
C ALA A 524 9.09 6.03 -21.68
N VAL A 525 9.36 7.16 -21.05
CA VAL A 525 10.50 7.35 -20.13
C VAL A 525 10.37 6.43 -18.92
N LEU A 526 9.21 6.42 -18.26
CA LEU A 526 8.91 5.54 -17.14
C LEU A 526 9.10 4.07 -17.52
N ARG A 527 8.66 3.67 -18.71
CA ARG A 527 8.87 2.32 -19.23
C ARG A 527 10.35 2.00 -19.43
N GLY A 528 11.10 2.88 -20.10
CA GLY A 528 12.52 2.68 -20.32
C GLY A 528 13.28 2.52 -19.00
N TYR A 529 12.95 3.39 -18.03
CA TYR A 529 13.43 3.29 -16.66
C TYR A 529 13.14 1.94 -16.02
N LEU A 530 11.87 1.50 -16.02
CA LEU A 530 11.46 0.24 -15.37
C LEU A 530 12.11 -0.99 -15.99
N VAL A 531 12.21 -1.05 -17.32
CA VAL A 531 12.88 -2.18 -18.01
C VAL A 531 14.35 -2.27 -17.61
N ILE A 532 15.04 -1.14 -17.57
CA ILE A 532 16.45 -1.08 -17.16
C ILE A 532 16.56 -1.47 -15.68
N ALA A 533 15.81 -0.82 -14.80
CA ALA A 533 15.90 -1.03 -13.36
C ALA A 533 15.56 -2.48 -12.96
N VAL A 534 14.47 -3.06 -13.48
CA VAL A 534 14.11 -4.46 -13.22
C VAL A 534 15.17 -5.41 -13.80
N GLY A 535 15.66 -5.15 -15.01
CA GLY A 535 16.73 -5.95 -15.61
C GLY A 535 18.01 -5.96 -14.77
N LEU A 536 18.39 -4.80 -14.25
CA LEU A 536 19.55 -4.63 -13.36
C LEU A 536 19.36 -5.37 -12.02
N VAL A 537 18.18 -5.28 -11.41
CA VAL A 537 17.85 -6.03 -10.19
C VAL A 537 17.94 -7.55 -10.44
N ILE A 538 17.38 -8.04 -11.55
CA ILE A 538 17.47 -9.47 -11.91
C ILE A 538 18.94 -9.91 -12.08
N VAL A 539 19.74 -9.14 -12.80
CA VAL A 539 21.17 -9.43 -12.98
C VAL A 539 21.87 -9.52 -11.63
N LYS A 540 21.58 -8.60 -10.71
CA LYS A 540 22.18 -8.59 -9.38
C LYS A 540 21.77 -9.82 -8.56
N VAL A 541 20.50 -10.17 -8.54
CA VAL A 541 20.00 -11.37 -7.83
C VAL A 541 20.68 -12.62 -8.37
N VAL A 542 20.81 -12.74 -9.69
CA VAL A 542 21.50 -13.87 -10.33
C VAL A 542 22.98 -13.89 -9.95
N GLN A 543 23.68 -12.75 -10.00
CA GLN A 543 25.09 -12.66 -9.57
C GLN A 543 25.26 -13.07 -8.10
N MET A 544 24.43 -12.57 -7.19
CA MET A 544 24.49 -12.90 -5.77
C MET A 544 24.20 -14.38 -5.48
N THR A 545 23.39 -15.03 -6.33
CA THR A 545 23.03 -16.44 -6.18
C THR A 545 24.09 -17.37 -6.79
N LEU A 546 24.72 -16.97 -7.90
CA LEU A 546 25.73 -17.78 -8.60
C LEU A 546 27.17 -17.60 -8.07
N LEU A 547 27.45 -16.51 -7.35
CA LEU A 547 28.76 -16.22 -6.77
C LEU A 547 28.89 -16.69 -5.30
N LYS A 548 27.90 -17.41 -4.78
CA LYS A 548 27.96 -18.20 -3.54
C LYS A 548 28.02 -19.67 -3.90
#